data_AF-A0A8C5QI91-F1
#
_entry.id   AF-A0A8C5QI91-F1
#
_cell.length_a   1.000
_cell.length_b   1.000
_cell.length_c   1.000
_cell.angle_alpha   90.00
_cell.angle_beta   90.00
_cell.angle_gamma   90.00
#
_symmetry.space_group_name_H-M   'P 1'
#
loop_
_entity.id
_entity.type
_entity.pdbx_description
1 polymer ?
#
loop_
_entity_poly.entity_id
_entity_poly.type
_entity_poly.pdbx_seq_one_letter_code
_entity_poly.pdbx_strand_id
1 'polypeptide(L)'
;MATAPRSIKITLINAKGLNIPDKRHMALRDFRSTHADVVLLQETHFEAGKAPQLHDLKFPVGFFTNSTAGKVCGTDVLLSRDFPLTVTDTKLDQDGRYTFVKGSLGGQSYTFASIYLPNRKQHKVLRSLLRTLADFQEGIVLIGGDINLPLDACLDTSRGITSIPHSVLRQTHSALDSHRLIDCWRATHPTTRDYTCYSPPHQSYSRLDCMFLPFGHLHLLESVDIGPMTWSDHHPVQLTLNSPLVRPKDRNWRLNETLLNDPMIRQTLQQYFTENTTHDTSPQILWEAHKAVIRGYLMQQGSIKKKKTHPSKRHTYPTHSRTGEVPQTLCGRHSLRGASGASLRTEHILIQSCPKSLPHYSPGLTRAW
;
A
#
# COMPACT_ATOMS: atom_id res chain seq x y z
N MET A 1 -11.70 28.63 6.43
CA MET A 1 -11.70 27.43 7.31
C MET A 1 -10.44 26.65 7.02
N ALA A 2 -9.51 26.53 7.98
CA ALA A 2 -8.31 25.73 7.81
C ALA A 2 -8.70 24.25 7.76
N THR A 3 -8.37 23.56 6.68
CA THR A 3 -8.62 22.12 6.56
C THR A 3 -7.72 21.35 7.52
N ALA A 4 -8.28 20.38 8.24
CA ALA A 4 -7.53 19.55 9.18
C ALA A 4 -6.34 18.85 8.49
N PRO A 5 -5.19 18.70 9.17
CA PRO A 5 -4.03 18.02 8.61
C PRO A 5 -4.36 16.56 8.26
N ARG A 6 -3.73 16.02 7.21
CA ARG A 6 -3.92 14.63 6.81
C ARG A 6 -3.07 13.73 7.70
N SER A 7 -3.71 12.77 8.37
CA SER A 7 -2.99 11.66 8.99
C SER A 7 -2.54 10.63 7.96
N ILE A 8 -1.31 10.13 8.09
CA ILE A 8 -0.76 9.03 7.29
C ILE A 8 -0.92 7.75 8.10
N LYS A 9 -1.63 6.77 7.54
CA LYS A 9 -1.87 5.48 8.20
C LYS A 9 -0.91 4.42 7.67
N ILE A 10 -0.13 3.82 8.55
CA ILE A 10 0.83 2.77 8.22
C ILE A 10 0.44 1.47 8.90
N THR A 11 0.44 0.38 8.15
CA THR A 11 0.21 -0.97 8.66
C THR A 11 1.49 -1.80 8.50
N LEU A 12 1.95 -2.39 9.59
CA LEU A 12 3.04 -3.38 9.62
C LEU A 12 2.46 -4.76 9.85
N ILE A 13 2.84 -5.76 9.04
CA ILE A 13 2.50 -7.16 9.33
C ILE A 13 3.51 -8.14 8.70
N ASN A 14 3.98 -9.11 9.49
CA ASN A 14 4.59 -10.33 8.95
C ASN A 14 3.49 -11.20 8.34
N ALA A 15 3.56 -11.42 7.03
CA ALA A 15 2.50 -12.04 6.26
C ALA A 15 2.55 -13.58 6.25
N LYS A 16 3.67 -14.20 6.66
CA LYS A 16 3.89 -15.65 6.62
C LYS A 16 3.48 -16.30 5.29
N GLY A 17 3.97 -15.73 4.19
CA GLY A 17 3.74 -16.15 2.82
C GLY A 17 2.45 -15.59 2.21
N LEU A 18 2.59 -15.02 1.01
CA LEU A 18 1.49 -14.46 0.21
C LEU A 18 1.33 -15.16 -1.15
N ASN A 19 1.86 -16.37 -1.31
CA ASN A 19 1.72 -17.13 -2.56
C ASN A 19 0.28 -17.62 -2.83
N ILE A 20 -0.55 -17.76 -1.78
CA ILE A 20 -1.93 -18.23 -1.89
C ILE A 20 -2.86 -17.06 -2.28
N PRO A 21 -3.61 -17.14 -3.39
CA PRO A 21 -4.50 -16.05 -3.84
C PRO A 21 -5.54 -15.62 -2.79
N ASP A 22 -6.19 -16.56 -2.12
CA ASP A 22 -7.22 -16.25 -1.12
C ASP A 22 -6.64 -15.49 0.07
N LYS A 23 -5.44 -15.89 0.52
CA LYS A 23 -4.70 -15.17 1.57
C LYS A 23 -4.35 -13.74 1.14
N ARG A 24 -3.94 -13.53 -0.11
CA ARG A 24 -3.74 -12.17 -0.67
C ARG A 24 -5.03 -11.37 -0.66
N HIS A 25 -6.16 -11.98 -1.03
CA HIS A 25 -7.45 -11.30 -1.02
C HIS A 25 -7.86 -10.85 0.39
N MET A 26 -7.68 -11.72 1.39
CA MET A 26 -7.91 -11.39 2.81
C MET A 26 -7.00 -10.25 3.28
N ALA A 27 -5.70 -10.34 2.99
CA ALA A 27 -4.72 -9.30 3.34
C ALA A 27 -5.11 -7.93 2.77
N LEU A 28 -5.40 -7.89 1.46
CA LEU A 28 -5.79 -6.66 0.77
C LEU A 28 -7.12 -6.10 1.30
N ARG A 29 -8.07 -6.96 1.68
CA ARG A 29 -9.33 -6.54 2.33
C ARG A 29 -9.06 -5.88 3.67
N ASP A 30 -8.16 -6.42 4.49
CA ASP A 30 -7.83 -5.87 5.79
C ASP A 30 -7.05 -4.55 5.66
N PHE A 31 -6.16 -4.42 4.68
CA PHE A 31 -5.49 -3.14 4.40
C PHE A 31 -6.48 -2.06 3.94
N ARG A 32 -7.57 -2.44 3.26
CA ARG A 32 -8.65 -1.52 2.89
C ARG A 32 -9.49 -1.09 4.09
N SER A 33 -9.89 -2.03 4.94
CA SER A 33 -10.75 -1.74 6.11
C SER A 33 -10.06 -0.86 7.13
N THR A 34 -8.75 -0.98 7.27
CA THR A 34 -7.90 -0.15 8.14
C THR A 34 -7.55 1.20 7.52
N HIS A 35 -7.94 1.43 6.26
CA HIS A 35 -7.60 2.62 5.49
C HIS A 35 -6.09 2.87 5.42
N ALA A 36 -5.28 1.82 5.30
CA ALA A 36 -3.84 1.93 5.23
C ALA A 36 -3.41 2.75 3.99
N ASP A 37 -2.49 3.68 4.20
CA ASP A 37 -1.83 4.44 3.14
C ASP A 37 -0.53 3.76 2.70
N VAL A 38 0.22 3.25 3.67
CA VAL A 38 1.46 2.50 3.47
C VAL A 38 1.33 1.16 4.20
N VAL A 39 1.72 0.07 3.54
CA VAL A 39 1.79 -1.25 4.17
C VAL A 39 3.22 -1.76 4.10
N LEU A 40 3.78 -2.12 5.26
CA LEU A 40 5.10 -2.71 5.41
C LEU A 40 4.91 -4.22 5.66
N LEU A 41 5.37 -5.04 4.73
CA LEU A 41 5.20 -6.49 4.76
C LEU A 41 6.52 -7.21 4.98
N GLN A 42 6.49 -8.29 5.76
CA GLN A 42 7.60 -9.24 5.91
C GLN A 42 7.15 -10.66 5.58
N GLU A 43 8.11 -11.55 5.29
CA GLU A 43 7.88 -12.93 4.92
C GLU A 43 6.85 -13.11 3.79
N THR A 44 6.92 -12.31 2.72
CA THR A 44 5.96 -12.43 1.62
C THR A 44 6.17 -13.70 0.78
N HIS A 45 7.40 -14.25 0.79
CA HIS A 45 7.80 -15.52 0.17
C HIS A 45 7.52 -15.62 -1.33
N PHE A 46 7.38 -14.50 -2.04
CA PHE A 46 7.15 -14.51 -3.47
C PHE A 46 8.29 -15.22 -4.23
N GLU A 47 7.94 -15.91 -5.31
CA GLU A 47 8.88 -16.71 -6.09
C GLU A 47 9.80 -15.82 -6.93
N ALA A 48 11.12 -16.04 -6.84
CA ALA A 48 12.08 -15.34 -7.67
C ALA A 48 11.75 -15.51 -9.17
N GLY A 49 11.83 -14.42 -9.93
CA GLY A 49 11.53 -14.42 -11.38
C GLY A 49 10.05 -14.32 -11.74
N LYS A 50 9.12 -14.39 -10.78
CA LYS A 50 7.69 -14.09 -11.01
C LYS A 50 7.31 -12.77 -10.35
N ALA A 51 6.69 -11.88 -11.12
CA ALA A 51 6.12 -10.67 -10.55
C ALA A 51 4.98 -11.04 -9.59
N PRO A 52 4.97 -10.52 -8.35
CA PRO A 52 3.86 -10.71 -7.43
C PRO A 52 2.54 -10.25 -8.05
N GLN A 53 1.55 -11.13 -8.06
CA GLN A 53 0.22 -10.81 -8.57
C GLN A 53 -0.67 -10.31 -7.42
N LEU A 54 -0.49 -9.03 -7.07
CA LEU A 54 -1.44 -8.28 -6.24
C LEU A 54 -2.38 -7.54 -7.19
N HIS A 55 -3.44 -8.21 -7.63
CA HIS A 55 -4.48 -7.60 -8.47
C HIS A 55 -5.39 -6.74 -7.58
N ASP A 56 -4.92 -5.56 -7.18
CA ASP A 56 -5.65 -4.66 -6.31
C ASP A 56 -5.69 -3.22 -6.82
N LEU A 57 -6.90 -2.68 -6.99
CA LEU A 57 -7.08 -1.31 -7.46
C LEU A 57 -6.71 -0.26 -6.40
N LYS A 58 -6.71 -0.62 -5.12
CA LYS A 58 -6.36 0.27 -4.00
C LYS A 58 -4.87 0.29 -3.75
N PHE A 59 -4.15 -0.82 -3.95
CA PHE A 59 -2.68 -0.88 -3.81
C PHE A 59 -2.00 -1.20 -5.15
N PRO A 60 -2.06 -0.27 -6.14
CA PRO A 60 -1.50 -0.51 -7.46
C PRO A 60 0.03 -0.41 -7.50
N VAL A 61 0.65 0.18 -6.47
CA VAL A 61 2.10 0.36 -6.38
C VAL A 61 2.62 -0.49 -5.24
N GLY A 62 3.51 -1.42 -5.57
CA GLY A 62 4.25 -2.21 -4.60
C GLY A 62 5.72 -2.34 -4.99
N PHE A 63 6.57 -2.32 -3.99
CA PHE A 63 8.01 -2.53 -4.09
C PHE A 63 8.33 -3.84 -3.41
N PHE A 64 8.90 -4.77 -4.17
CA PHE A 64 8.98 -6.17 -3.76
C PHE A 64 10.42 -6.65 -3.71
N THR A 65 10.71 -7.51 -2.74
CA THR A 65 11.96 -8.25 -2.71
C THR A 65 11.69 -9.75 -2.67
N ASN A 66 12.52 -10.50 -3.39
CA ASN A 66 12.46 -11.96 -3.41
C ASN A 66 13.85 -12.48 -3.03
N SER A 67 13.92 -13.48 -2.16
CA SER A 67 15.20 -14.12 -1.88
C SER A 67 15.67 -14.93 -3.08
N THR A 68 16.96 -14.81 -3.42
CA THR A 68 17.60 -15.64 -4.44
C THR A 68 17.73 -17.11 -4.03
N ALA A 69 17.55 -17.44 -2.75
CA ALA A 69 17.69 -18.79 -2.20
C ALA A 69 16.38 -19.62 -2.21
N GLY A 70 15.30 -19.12 -2.82
CA GLY A 70 14.00 -19.80 -2.93
C GLY A 70 12.83 -19.01 -2.33
N LYS A 71 11.72 -19.69 -2.01
CA LYS A 71 10.50 -19.10 -1.40
C LYS A 71 10.67 -18.84 0.10
N VAL A 72 11.67 -18.04 0.46
CA VAL A 72 12.03 -17.69 1.83
C VAL A 72 12.25 -16.18 1.92
N CYS A 73 11.97 -15.59 3.08
CA CYS A 73 12.06 -14.15 3.30
C CYS A 73 11.20 -13.33 2.30
N GLY A 74 11.48 -12.03 2.17
CA GLY A 74 10.71 -11.10 1.35
C GLY A 74 10.12 -9.99 2.21
N THR A 75 10.60 -8.78 1.98
CA THR A 75 10.10 -7.56 2.60
C THR A 75 9.55 -6.64 1.53
N ASP A 76 8.32 -6.17 1.68
CA ASP A 76 7.67 -5.38 0.66
C ASP A 76 7.08 -4.09 1.25
N VAL A 77 6.93 -3.08 0.39
CA VAL A 77 6.24 -1.82 0.72
C VAL A 77 5.13 -1.61 -0.30
N LEU A 78 3.88 -1.54 0.16
CA LEU A 78 2.72 -1.22 -0.67
C LEU A 78 2.27 0.21 -0.42
N LEU A 79 1.93 0.93 -1.48
CA LEU A 79 1.38 2.28 -1.40
C LEU A 79 -0.06 2.27 -1.91
N SER A 80 -0.95 2.85 -1.11
CA SER A 80 -2.33 3.12 -1.49
C SER A 80 -2.38 4.10 -2.67
N ARG A 81 -3.27 3.85 -3.63
CA ARG A 81 -3.52 4.73 -4.78
C ARG A 81 -3.87 6.15 -4.37
N ASP A 82 -4.52 6.30 -3.22
CA ASP A 82 -4.97 7.60 -2.73
C ASP A 82 -3.90 8.30 -1.89
N PHE A 83 -2.77 7.63 -1.61
CA PHE A 83 -1.61 8.19 -0.94
C PHE A 83 -0.70 8.86 -1.97
N PRO A 84 -0.64 10.21 -2.03
CA PRO A 84 0.01 10.92 -3.13
C PRO A 84 1.52 11.09 -2.90
N LEU A 85 2.21 10.01 -2.52
CA LEU A 85 3.67 9.99 -2.41
C LEU A 85 4.27 9.94 -3.82
N THR A 86 5.08 10.94 -4.16
CA THR A 86 5.90 10.91 -5.37
C THR A 86 7.20 10.19 -5.03
N VAL A 87 7.29 8.90 -5.38
CA VAL A 87 8.47 8.08 -5.13
C VAL A 87 9.65 8.65 -5.92
N THR A 88 10.76 8.93 -5.23
CA THR A 88 11.98 9.49 -5.80
C THR A 88 13.06 8.44 -5.99
N ASP A 89 13.16 7.47 -5.06
CA ASP A 89 14.17 6.41 -5.13
C ASP A 89 13.76 5.19 -4.29
N THR A 90 14.35 4.04 -4.59
CA THR A 90 14.14 2.79 -3.87
C THR A 90 15.43 2.00 -3.68
N LYS A 91 15.52 1.26 -2.57
CA LYS A 91 16.62 0.34 -2.31
C LYS A 91 16.07 -1.01 -1.88
N LEU A 92 16.33 -2.03 -2.69
CA LEU A 92 15.77 -3.37 -2.55
C LEU A 92 16.88 -4.36 -2.22
N ASP A 93 16.68 -5.16 -1.18
CA ASP A 93 17.63 -6.20 -0.80
C ASP A 93 17.51 -7.45 -1.67
N GLN A 94 18.65 -8.04 -2.03
CA GLN A 94 18.67 -9.27 -2.84
C GLN A 94 18.26 -10.52 -2.03
N ASP A 95 18.44 -10.49 -0.72
CA ASP A 95 18.05 -11.60 0.17
C ASP A 95 16.65 -11.41 0.76
N GLY A 96 15.95 -10.33 0.41
CA GLY A 96 14.62 -10.01 0.90
C GLY A 96 14.57 -9.67 2.38
N ARG A 97 15.62 -9.01 2.91
CA ARG A 97 15.70 -8.54 4.30
C ARG A 97 15.23 -7.11 4.49
N TYR A 98 15.25 -6.29 3.45
CA TYR A 98 14.72 -4.94 3.52
C TYR A 98 14.22 -4.42 2.18
N THR A 99 13.23 -3.53 2.26
CA THR A 99 12.76 -2.68 1.16
C THR A 99 12.66 -1.27 1.67
N PHE A 100 13.43 -0.37 1.06
CA PHE A 100 13.38 1.06 1.34
C PHE A 100 12.75 1.81 0.16
N VAL A 101 11.82 2.69 0.48
CA VAL A 101 11.13 3.56 -0.47
C VAL A 101 11.20 4.96 0.07
N LYS A 102 11.78 5.89 -0.69
CA LYS A 102 11.73 7.32 -0.36
C LYS A 102 10.98 8.11 -1.43
N GLY A 103 10.36 9.20 -1.00
CA GLY A 103 9.57 10.04 -1.88
C GLY A 103 9.14 11.33 -1.22
N SER A 104 8.55 12.22 -2.02
CA SER A 104 8.03 13.50 -1.55
C SER A 104 6.50 13.46 -1.44
N LEU A 105 5.98 13.93 -0.31
CA LEU A 105 4.57 14.08 -0.03
C LEU A 105 4.32 15.50 0.48
N GLY A 106 3.62 16.33 -0.31
CA GLY A 106 3.34 17.72 0.07
C GLY A 106 4.60 18.58 0.25
N GLY A 107 5.67 18.28 -0.50
CA GLY A 107 6.97 18.96 -0.37
C GLY A 107 7.87 18.43 0.75
N GLN A 108 7.36 17.56 1.62
CA GLN A 108 8.14 16.90 2.66
C GLN A 108 8.65 15.54 2.16
N SER A 109 9.95 15.29 2.31
CA SER A 109 10.53 13.98 2.02
C SER A 109 10.20 12.98 3.14
N TYR A 110 9.87 11.76 2.74
CA TYR A 110 9.60 10.62 3.60
C TYR A 110 10.42 9.42 3.13
N THR A 111 10.86 8.60 4.09
CA THR A 111 11.47 7.29 3.84
C THR A 111 10.70 6.23 4.62
N PHE A 112 10.18 5.23 3.92
CA PHE A 112 9.52 4.06 4.49
C PHE A 112 10.42 2.85 4.32
N ALA A 113 10.73 2.16 5.43
CA ALA A 113 11.59 0.99 5.44
C ALA A 113 10.85 -0.20 6.03
N SER A 114 10.61 -1.23 5.20
CA SER A 114 10.21 -2.56 5.67
C SER A 114 11.46 -3.40 5.92
N ILE A 115 11.62 -3.99 7.11
CA ILE A 115 12.79 -4.81 7.47
C ILE A 115 12.38 -6.18 8.05
N TYR A 116 13.24 -7.18 7.89
CA TYR A 116 13.07 -8.52 8.46
C TYR A 116 14.39 -9.04 9.00
N LEU A 117 14.50 -9.18 10.33
CA LEU A 117 15.70 -9.70 10.97
C LEU A 117 15.66 -11.24 11.06
N PRO A 118 16.80 -11.94 10.93
CA PRO A 118 16.85 -13.39 11.13
C PRO A 118 16.76 -13.77 12.61
N ASN A 119 16.35 -15.01 12.90
CA ASN A 119 16.30 -15.57 14.26
C ASN A 119 17.64 -15.61 15.03
N ARG A 120 18.78 -15.39 14.36
CA ARG A 120 20.11 -15.40 14.97
C ARG A 120 20.91 -14.20 14.51
N LYS A 121 21.72 -13.65 15.43
CA LYS A 121 22.60 -12.50 15.17
C LYS A 121 21.84 -11.25 14.71
N GLN A 122 20.61 -11.06 15.18
CA GLN A 122 19.71 -9.94 14.91
C GLN A 122 20.45 -8.59 14.99
N HIS A 123 21.13 -8.35 16.11
CA HIS A 123 21.92 -7.13 16.36
C HIS A 123 22.97 -6.81 15.29
N LYS A 124 23.59 -7.82 14.64
CA LYS A 124 24.56 -7.59 13.55
C LYS A 124 23.86 -7.16 12.28
N VAL A 125 22.76 -7.84 11.93
CA VAL A 125 21.96 -7.53 10.74
C VAL A 125 21.31 -6.16 10.88
N LEU A 126 20.72 -5.86 12.04
CA LEU A 126 20.14 -4.56 12.34
C LEU A 126 21.18 -3.43 12.16
N ARG A 127 22.39 -3.57 12.71
CA ARG A 127 23.45 -2.56 12.51
C ARG A 127 23.81 -2.36 11.04
N SER A 128 23.89 -3.44 10.25
CA SER A 128 24.17 -3.32 8.81
C SER A 128 23.03 -2.61 8.07
N LEU A 129 21.79 -2.97 8.39
CA LEU A 129 20.58 -2.36 7.83
C LEU A 129 20.51 -0.87 8.15
N LEU A 130 20.73 -0.48 9.40
CA LEU A 130 20.65 0.92 9.83
C LEU A 130 21.73 1.79 9.20
N ARG A 131 22.95 1.28 8.98
CA ARG A 131 23.97 2.00 8.19
C ARG A 131 23.53 2.18 6.74
N THR A 132 23.07 1.10 6.12
CA THR A 132 22.57 1.13 4.73
C THR A 132 21.41 2.10 4.57
N LEU A 133 20.51 2.16 5.56
CA LEU A 133 19.39 3.08 5.60
C LEU A 133 19.87 4.52 5.81
N ALA A 134 20.85 4.77 6.68
CA ALA A 134 21.39 6.11 6.92
C ALA A 134 21.97 6.76 5.65
N ASP A 135 22.59 5.96 4.77
CA ASP A 135 23.12 6.44 3.48
C ASP A 135 22.01 6.71 2.44
N PHE A 136 20.85 6.05 2.57
CA PHE A 136 19.75 6.12 1.60
C PHE A 136 18.68 7.15 1.99
N GLN A 137 18.40 7.26 3.29
CA GLN A 137 17.23 7.92 3.84
C GLN A 137 17.20 9.42 3.54
N GLU A 138 15.99 9.95 3.49
CA GLU A 138 15.72 11.36 3.32
C GLU A 138 14.44 11.76 4.07
N GLY A 139 14.49 12.90 4.77
CA GLY A 139 13.36 13.47 5.50
C GLY A 139 12.88 12.62 6.68
N ILE A 140 11.55 12.43 6.80
CA ILE A 140 10.95 11.68 7.91
C ILE A 140 11.08 10.19 7.63
N VAL A 141 11.82 9.49 8.49
CA VAL A 141 12.09 8.06 8.35
C VAL A 141 11.17 7.26 9.25
N LEU A 142 10.44 6.30 8.67
CA LEU A 142 9.65 5.31 9.39
C LEU A 142 10.18 3.92 9.06
N ILE A 143 10.56 3.18 10.10
CA ILE A 143 11.06 1.81 9.97
C ILE A 143 10.03 0.90 10.60
N GLY A 144 9.60 -0.14 9.90
CA GLY A 144 8.72 -1.17 10.44
C GLY A 144 9.22 -2.55 10.05
N GLY A 145 9.17 -3.49 10.97
CA GLY A 145 9.60 -4.84 10.67
C GLY A 145 9.43 -5.83 11.79
N ASP A 146 9.58 -7.09 11.41
CA ASP A 146 9.74 -8.18 12.35
C ASP A 146 11.21 -8.27 12.76
N ILE A 147 11.45 -7.96 14.03
CA ILE A 147 12.79 -7.88 14.64
C ILE A 147 13.23 -9.27 15.13
N ASN A 148 12.32 -10.24 15.20
CA ASN A 148 12.57 -11.60 15.71
C ASN A 148 13.27 -11.61 17.08
N LEU A 149 13.01 -10.60 17.91
CA LEU A 149 13.43 -10.52 19.31
C LEU A 149 12.53 -9.56 20.11
N PRO A 150 12.19 -9.87 21.37
CA PRO A 150 11.55 -8.91 22.28
C PRO A 150 12.57 -7.85 22.75
N LEU A 151 12.25 -6.56 22.64
CA LEU A 151 13.15 -5.47 23.03
C LEU A 151 13.25 -5.33 24.56
N ASP A 152 12.13 -5.56 25.24
CA ASP A 152 12.02 -5.65 26.70
C ASP A 152 11.47 -7.04 27.07
N ALA A 153 12.28 -7.88 27.71
CA ALA A 153 11.88 -9.25 28.05
C ALA A 153 10.66 -9.30 28.99
N CYS A 154 10.53 -8.35 29.92
CA CYS A 154 9.48 -8.33 30.93
C CYS A 154 8.14 -7.90 30.32
N LEU A 155 8.16 -6.90 29.44
CA LEU A 155 6.96 -6.30 28.87
C LEU A 155 6.55 -6.89 27.52
N ASP A 156 7.52 -7.31 26.70
CA ASP A 156 7.31 -7.82 25.33
C ASP A 156 7.12 -9.34 25.28
N THR A 157 7.13 -10.04 26.40
CA THR A 157 6.84 -11.47 26.46
C THR A 157 5.79 -11.77 27.52
N SER A 158 4.91 -12.75 27.27
CA SER A 158 3.88 -13.13 28.25
C SER A 158 4.46 -13.77 29.52
N ARG A 159 5.63 -14.42 29.40
CA ARG A 159 6.34 -15.05 30.51
C ARG A 159 7.23 -14.09 31.30
N GLY A 160 7.48 -12.89 30.77
CA GLY A 160 8.40 -11.91 31.36
C GLY A 160 9.88 -12.29 31.27
N ILE A 161 10.23 -13.29 30.45
CA ILE A 161 11.58 -13.82 30.28
C ILE A 161 11.86 -14.13 28.81
N THR A 162 13.13 -14.08 28.42
CA THR A 162 13.57 -14.41 27.06
C THR A 162 14.84 -15.26 27.08
N SER A 163 14.98 -16.14 26.10
CA SER A 163 16.22 -16.90 25.86
C SER A 163 17.27 -16.08 25.09
N ILE A 164 16.92 -14.87 24.64
CA ILE A 164 17.86 -13.98 23.95
C ILE A 164 18.93 -13.51 24.93
N PRO A 165 20.23 -13.68 24.62
CA PRO A 165 21.30 -13.24 25.50
C PRO A 165 21.26 -11.74 25.77
N HIS A 166 21.51 -11.33 27.02
CA HIS A 166 21.59 -9.90 27.40
C HIS A 166 22.55 -9.09 26.52
N SER A 167 23.66 -9.69 26.07
CA SER A 167 24.62 -9.03 25.18
C SER A 167 24.06 -8.73 23.79
N VAL A 168 23.10 -9.52 23.31
CA VAL A 168 22.39 -9.29 22.05
C VAL A 168 21.40 -8.14 22.25
N LEU A 169 20.59 -8.17 23.31
CA LEU A 169 19.65 -7.09 23.64
C LEU A 169 20.37 -5.74 23.79
N ARG A 170 21.44 -5.69 24.58
CA ARG A 170 22.24 -4.46 24.78
C ARG A 170 22.79 -3.92 23.47
N GLN A 171 23.25 -4.80 22.58
CA GLN A 171 23.77 -4.40 21.27
C GLN A 171 22.68 -3.95 20.30
N THR A 172 21.48 -4.52 20.40
CA THR A 172 20.31 -4.07 19.64
C THR A 172 19.90 -2.67 20.11
N HIS A 173 19.75 -2.46 21.41
CA HIS A 173 19.45 -1.14 22.00
C HIS A 173 20.49 -0.10 21.59
N SER A 174 21.78 -0.41 21.75
CA SER A 174 22.86 0.47 21.30
C SER A 174 22.80 0.83 19.81
N ALA A 175 22.36 -0.10 18.95
CA ALA A 175 22.18 0.19 17.53
C ALA A 175 21.00 1.14 17.29
N LEU A 176 19.85 0.93 17.94
CA LEU A 176 18.69 1.81 17.86
C LEU A 176 19.03 3.22 18.41
N ASP A 177 19.68 3.29 19.56
CA ASP A 177 20.10 4.54 20.22
C ASP A 177 21.07 5.34 19.35
N SER A 178 22.03 4.68 18.69
CA SER A 178 22.99 5.36 17.81
C SER A 178 22.34 6.07 16.62
N HIS A 179 21.15 5.60 16.19
CA HIS A 179 20.33 6.23 15.16
C HIS A 179 19.16 7.04 15.74
N ARG A 180 19.12 7.22 17.08
CA ARG A 180 18.07 7.92 17.83
C ARG A 180 16.66 7.39 17.51
N LEU A 181 16.54 6.09 17.29
CA LEU A 181 15.29 5.43 16.96
C LEU A 181 14.53 5.05 18.23
N ILE A 182 13.27 5.44 18.28
CA ILE A 182 12.35 5.14 19.38
C ILE A 182 11.31 4.15 18.90
N ASP A 183 11.04 3.12 19.70
CA ASP A 183 9.92 2.20 19.48
C ASP A 183 8.59 2.93 19.73
N CYS A 184 7.82 3.12 18.66
CA CYS A 184 6.59 3.90 18.70
C CYS A 184 5.54 3.27 19.63
N TRP A 185 5.48 1.93 19.72
CA TRP A 185 4.53 1.27 20.62
C TRP A 185 4.88 1.54 22.08
N ARG A 186 6.16 1.42 22.46
CA ARG A 186 6.60 1.68 23.84
C ARG A 186 6.54 3.16 24.22
N ALA A 187 6.67 4.06 23.25
CA ALA A 187 6.49 5.48 23.48
C ALA A 187 5.03 5.84 23.86
N THR A 188 4.04 5.18 23.26
CA THR A 188 2.61 5.40 23.56
C THR A 188 2.06 4.49 24.65
N HIS A 189 2.68 3.32 24.84
CA HIS A 189 2.28 2.29 25.80
C HIS A 189 3.48 1.82 26.64
N PRO A 190 3.98 2.66 27.59
CA PRO A 190 5.23 2.37 28.30
C PRO A 190 5.18 1.10 29.14
N THR A 191 4.05 0.78 29.74
CA THR A 191 3.89 -0.35 30.67
C THR A 191 2.85 -1.38 30.21
N THR A 192 2.05 -1.07 29.18
CA THR A 192 1.01 -1.98 28.68
C THR A 192 1.63 -3.21 28.04
N ARG A 193 1.11 -4.38 28.38
CA ARG A 193 1.53 -5.66 27.80
C ARG A 193 0.52 -6.08 26.74
N ASP A 194 0.98 -6.14 25.50
CA ASP A 194 0.27 -6.68 24.35
C ASP A 194 1.30 -7.21 23.35
N TYR A 195 0.88 -8.11 22.46
CA TYR A 195 1.78 -8.98 21.72
C TYR A 195 1.42 -9.08 20.25
N THR A 196 2.41 -9.36 19.42
CA THR A 196 2.21 -9.45 17.97
C THR A 196 2.30 -10.87 17.43
N CYS A 197 2.89 -11.81 18.17
CA CYS A 197 3.10 -13.17 17.71
C CYS A 197 2.77 -14.16 18.83
N TYR A 198 2.12 -15.26 18.46
CA TYR A 198 1.94 -16.42 19.33
C TYR A 198 2.89 -17.54 18.90
N SER A 199 3.61 -18.12 19.86
CA SER A 199 4.45 -19.29 19.63
C SER A 199 3.78 -20.55 20.18
N PRO A 200 3.23 -21.44 19.33
CA PRO A 200 2.62 -22.69 19.79
C PRO A 200 3.59 -23.62 20.55
N PRO A 201 4.85 -23.84 20.13
CA PRO A 201 5.76 -24.73 20.86
C PRO A 201 6.06 -24.25 22.28
N HIS A 202 6.06 -22.93 22.48
CA HIS A 202 6.36 -22.32 23.79
C HIS A 202 5.10 -21.87 24.52
N GLN A 203 3.90 -22.05 23.95
CA GLN A 203 2.63 -21.61 24.53
C GLN A 203 2.76 -20.19 25.13
N SER A 204 3.34 -19.28 24.36
CA SER A 204 3.72 -17.94 24.83
C SER A 204 3.52 -16.90 23.76
N TYR A 205 3.19 -15.69 24.20
CA TYR A 205 3.04 -14.54 23.33
C TYR A 205 4.29 -13.66 23.40
N SER A 206 4.66 -13.05 22.29
CA SER A 206 5.77 -12.12 22.21
C SER A 206 5.47 -10.97 21.26
N ARG A 207 5.98 -9.79 21.56
CA ARG A 207 5.95 -8.62 20.67
C ARG A 207 7.25 -8.57 19.89
N LEU A 208 7.19 -8.97 18.62
CA LEU A 208 8.35 -9.09 17.72
C LEU A 208 8.33 -8.06 16.60
N ASP A 209 7.14 -7.59 16.24
CA ASP A 209 6.90 -6.62 15.19
C ASP A 209 6.94 -5.21 15.79
N CYS A 210 7.88 -4.38 15.32
CA CYS A 210 8.13 -3.06 15.86
C CYS A 210 8.12 -2.00 14.76
N MET A 211 7.60 -0.81 15.09
CA MET A 211 7.76 0.38 14.28
C MET A 211 8.59 1.41 15.03
N PHE A 212 9.54 2.02 14.33
CA PHE A 212 10.48 3.00 14.87
C PHE A 212 10.38 4.33 14.13
N LEU A 213 10.54 5.41 14.91
CA LEU A 213 10.70 6.77 14.43
C LEU A 213 11.96 7.39 15.06
N PRO A 214 12.68 8.27 14.35
CA PRO A 214 13.67 9.14 14.97
C PRO A 214 13.02 9.98 16.07
N PHE A 215 13.69 10.13 17.21
CA PHE A 215 13.21 10.91 18.36
C PHE A 215 12.72 12.31 17.98
N GLY A 216 13.38 13.00 17.05
CA GLY A 216 12.99 14.33 16.58
C GLY A 216 11.62 14.40 15.89
N HIS A 217 11.12 13.27 15.38
CA HIS A 217 9.83 13.17 14.70
C HIS A 217 8.73 12.54 15.56
N LEU A 218 9.00 12.28 16.84
CA LEU A 218 8.03 11.66 17.75
C LEU A 218 6.75 12.51 17.92
N HIS A 219 6.87 13.83 17.78
CA HIS A 219 5.72 14.77 17.82
C HIS A 219 4.69 14.55 16.69
N LEU A 220 5.06 13.84 15.63
CA LEU A 220 4.16 13.48 14.55
C LEU A 220 3.34 12.22 14.88
N LEU A 221 3.73 11.46 15.90
CA LEU A 221 3.04 10.23 16.28
C LEU A 221 1.67 10.55 16.88
N GLU A 222 0.60 10.05 16.25
CA GLU A 222 -0.78 10.23 16.71
C GLU A 222 -1.25 9.04 17.53
N SER A 223 -1.15 7.82 16.97
CA SER A 223 -1.52 6.58 17.66
C SER A 223 -0.71 5.39 17.15
N VAL A 224 -0.62 4.35 17.99
CA VAL A 224 -0.09 3.04 17.61
C VAL A 224 -0.94 1.97 18.27
N ASP A 225 -1.50 1.05 17.48
CA ASP A 225 -2.45 0.05 17.95
C ASP A 225 -2.08 -1.34 17.38
N ILE A 226 -2.21 -2.39 18.19
CA ILE A 226 -2.08 -3.77 17.73
C ILE A 226 -3.46 -4.28 17.36
N GLY A 227 -3.63 -4.69 16.10
CA GLY A 227 -4.89 -5.18 15.56
C GLY A 227 -5.14 -6.67 15.80
N PRO A 228 -6.32 -7.18 15.40
CA PRO A 228 -6.62 -8.60 15.51
C PRO A 228 -5.83 -9.43 14.49
N MET A 229 -5.43 -10.64 14.90
CA MET A 229 -4.81 -11.64 14.03
C MET A 229 -5.89 -12.34 13.19
N THR A 230 -5.92 -12.06 11.88
CA THR A 230 -7.00 -12.49 10.97
C THR A 230 -6.57 -13.56 9.96
N TRP A 231 -5.43 -13.38 9.27
CA TRP A 231 -4.98 -14.28 8.19
C TRP A 231 -3.48 -14.63 8.25
N SER A 232 -2.75 -14.06 9.22
CA SER A 232 -1.36 -14.40 9.52
C SER A 232 -1.27 -14.98 10.92
N ASP A 233 -0.12 -15.55 11.28
CA ASP A 233 0.26 -15.91 12.66
C ASP A 233 0.81 -14.71 13.46
N HIS A 234 0.87 -13.54 12.81
CA HIS A 234 1.19 -12.27 13.43
C HIS A 234 -0.01 -11.32 13.43
N HIS A 235 -0.13 -10.53 14.49
CA HIS A 235 -1.04 -9.40 14.59
C HIS A 235 -0.47 -8.20 13.83
N PRO A 236 -1.29 -7.47 13.06
CA PRO A 236 -0.86 -6.24 12.42
C PRO A 236 -0.62 -5.15 13.47
N VAL A 237 0.43 -4.34 13.28
CA VAL A 237 0.66 -3.11 14.05
C VAL A 237 0.28 -1.92 13.18
N GLN A 238 -0.62 -1.07 13.66
CA GLN A 238 -1.13 0.11 12.95
C GLN A 238 -0.57 1.36 13.60
N LEU A 239 -0.02 2.27 12.80
CA LEU A 239 0.53 3.52 13.28
C LEU A 239 -0.04 4.67 12.47
N THR A 240 -0.42 5.73 13.17
CA THR A 240 -0.94 6.94 12.56
C THR A 240 0.03 8.10 12.80
N LEU A 241 0.45 8.77 11.74
CA LEU A 241 1.26 9.98 11.80
C LEU A 241 0.44 11.21 11.41
N ASN A 242 0.46 12.23 12.25
CA ASN A 242 0.01 13.57 11.90
C ASN A 242 1.00 14.21 10.92
N SER A 243 0.58 14.46 9.68
CA SER A 243 1.39 15.23 8.72
C SER A 243 0.80 16.63 8.52
N PRO A 244 1.33 17.66 9.23
CA PRO A 244 0.76 19.00 9.20
C PRO A 244 0.87 19.67 7.82
N LEU A 245 1.85 19.27 7.02
CA LEU A 245 2.12 19.84 5.70
C LEU A 245 1.24 19.22 4.60
N VAL A 246 0.57 18.11 4.88
CA VAL A 246 -0.22 17.40 3.89
C VAL A 246 -1.68 17.76 4.10
N ARG A 247 -2.22 18.58 3.19
CA ARG A 247 -3.64 18.88 3.17
C ARG A 247 -4.41 17.67 2.64
N PRO A 248 -5.58 17.33 3.21
CA PRO A 248 -6.47 16.34 2.61
C PRO A 248 -6.72 16.72 1.15
N LYS A 249 -6.71 15.76 0.24
CA LYS A 249 -7.25 16.00 -1.10
C LYS A 249 -8.70 16.42 -0.92
N ASP A 250 -9.06 17.59 -1.44
CA ASP A 250 -10.46 17.99 -1.55
C ASP A 250 -11.21 16.87 -2.30
N ARG A 251 -12.12 16.18 -1.60
CA ARG A 251 -13.01 15.19 -2.23
C ARG A 251 -14.11 15.87 -3.05
N ASN A 252 -14.16 17.20 -3.02
CA ASN A 252 -15.02 18.00 -3.86
C ASN A 252 -14.49 17.98 -5.28
N TRP A 253 -15.26 17.37 -6.19
CA TRP A 253 -15.01 17.51 -7.62
C TRP A 253 -14.96 18.99 -7.98
N ARG A 254 -13.90 19.37 -8.71
CA ARG A 254 -13.76 20.68 -9.32
C ARG A 254 -13.78 20.50 -10.83
N LEU A 255 -14.49 21.40 -11.51
CA LEU A 255 -14.53 21.42 -12.96
C LEU A 255 -13.12 21.74 -13.51
N ASN A 256 -12.65 20.94 -14.47
CA ASN A 256 -11.50 21.31 -15.29
C ASN A 256 -11.93 22.37 -16.30
N GLU A 257 -11.61 23.64 -16.04
CA GLU A 257 -11.98 24.79 -16.87
C GLU A 257 -11.49 24.67 -18.32
N THR A 258 -10.40 23.93 -18.58
CA THR A 258 -9.92 23.70 -19.95
C THR A 258 -10.88 22.88 -20.82
N LEU A 259 -11.86 22.19 -20.22
CA LEU A 259 -12.94 21.53 -20.97
C LEU A 259 -13.92 22.55 -21.53
N LEU A 260 -14.10 23.69 -20.87
CA LEU A 260 -14.96 24.77 -21.35
C LEU A 260 -14.38 25.49 -22.56
N ASN A 261 -13.16 25.19 -23.00
CA ASN A 261 -12.61 25.75 -24.24
C ASN A 261 -13.09 24.98 -25.48
N ASP A 262 -13.66 23.79 -25.32
CA ASP A 262 -14.20 23.00 -26.41
C ASP A 262 -15.60 23.53 -26.82
N PRO A 263 -15.79 24.01 -28.06
CA PRO A 263 -17.08 24.51 -28.53
C PRO A 263 -18.21 23.48 -28.44
N MET A 264 -17.91 22.19 -28.68
CA MET A 264 -18.90 21.12 -28.61
C MET A 264 -19.43 20.95 -27.20
N ILE A 265 -18.52 21.02 -26.21
CA ILE A 265 -18.92 20.94 -24.80
C ILE A 265 -19.83 22.13 -24.47
N ARG A 266 -19.48 23.36 -24.85
CA ARG A 266 -20.34 24.54 -24.63
C ARG A 266 -21.73 24.39 -25.25
N GLN A 267 -21.80 23.87 -26.47
CA GLN A 267 -23.06 23.63 -27.14
C GLN A 267 -23.92 22.62 -26.38
N THR A 268 -23.35 21.51 -25.93
CA THR A 268 -24.07 20.51 -25.12
C THR A 268 -24.57 21.09 -23.79
N LEU A 269 -23.80 21.97 -23.15
CA LEU A 269 -24.25 22.67 -21.94
C LEU A 269 -25.50 23.51 -22.22
N GLN A 270 -25.53 24.25 -23.33
CA GLN A 270 -26.67 25.09 -23.71
C GLN A 270 -27.88 24.26 -24.16
N GLN A 271 -27.65 23.22 -24.97
CA GLN A 271 -28.66 22.34 -25.52
C GLN A 271 -29.54 21.69 -24.44
N TYR A 272 -28.97 21.39 -23.27
CA TYR A 272 -29.74 20.87 -22.14
C TYR A 272 -30.95 21.76 -21.80
N PHE A 273 -30.76 23.08 -21.73
CA PHE A 273 -31.86 23.99 -21.42
C PHE A 273 -32.88 24.06 -22.55
N THR A 274 -32.44 24.01 -23.81
CA THR A 274 -33.36 24.01 -24.95
C THR A 274 -34.26 22.77 -24.95
N GLU A 275 -33.73 21.60 -24.58
CA GLU A 275 -34.45 20.33 -24.64
C GLU A 275 -35.31 20.05 -23.40
N ASN A 276 -34.95 20.61 -22.24
CA ASN A 276 -35.56 20.25 -20.95
C ASN A 276 -36.39 21.39 -20.34
N THR A 277 -36.47 22.55 -20.99
CA THR A 277 -37.38 23.63 -20.57
C THR A 277 -38.81 23.28 -20.99
N THR A 278 -39.61 22.81 -20.05
CA THR A 278 -41.06 22.61 -20.22
C THR A 278 -41.84 23.60 -19.36
N HIS A 279 -43.09 23.88 -19.73
CA HIS A 279 -43.94 24.84 -19.02
C HIS A 279 -44.17 24.47 -17.54
N ASP A 280 -44.09 23.17 -17.22
CA ASP A 280 -44.39 22.64 -15.88
C ASP A 280 -43.14 22.45 -15.00
N THR A 281 -41.94 22.71 -15.52
CA THR A 281 -40.69 22.51 -14.76
C THR A 281 -40.23 23.79 -14.10
N SER A 282 -40.15 23.80 -12.77
CA SER A 282 -39.57 24.92 -12.01
C SER A 282 -38.11 25.17 -12.40
N PRO A 283 -37.68 26.44 -12.54
CA PRO A 283 -36.28 26.79 -12.82
C PRO A 283 -35.26 26.19 -11.84
N GLN A 284 -35.64 26.03 -10.56
CA GLN A 284 -34.80 25.40 -9.54
C GLN A 284 -34.55 23.92 -9.84
N ILE A 285 -35.61 23.17 -10.19
CA ILE A 285 -35.50 21.74 -10.53
C ILE A 285 -34.67 21.57 -11.81
N LEU A 286 -34.93 22.42 -12.81
CA LEU A 286 -34.17 22.43 -14.05
C LEU A 286 -32.68 22.68 -13.80
N TRP A 287 -32.33 23.63 -12.93
CA TRP A 287 -30.94 23.93 -12.56
C TRP A 287 -30.26 22.80 -11.77
N GLU A 288 -30.93 22.20 -10.80
CA GLU A 288 -30.37 21.08 -10.03
C GLU A 288 -30.13 19.86 -10.93
N ALA A 289 -31.09 19.53 -11.80
CA ALA A 289 -30.96 18.44 -12.76
C ALA A 289 -29.83 18.71 -13.78
N HIS A 290 -29.74 19.95 -14.27
CA HIS A 290 -28.67 20.40 -15.15
C HIS A 290 -27.28 20.17 -14.53
N LYS A 291 -27.07 20.63 -13.28
CA LYS A 291 -25.81 20.44 -12.56
C LYS A 291 -25.43 18.97 -12.45
N ALA A 292 -26.37 18.09 -12.14
CA ALA A 292 -26.11 16.66 -12.01
C ALA A 292 -25.69 16.02 -13.34
N VAL A 293 -26.44 16.29 -14.41
CA VAL A 293 -26.18 15.75 -15.76
C VAL A 293 -24.82 16.22 -16.28
N ILE A 294 -24.56 17.52 -16.16
CA ILE A 294 -23.35 18.12 -16.71
C ILE A 294 -22.10 17.75 -15.92
N ARG A 295 -22.21 17.59 -14.60
CA ARG A 295 -21.11 17.05 -13.80
C ARG A 295 -20.69 15.67 -14.33
N GLY A 296 -21.65 14.77 -14.57
CA GLY A 296 -21.37 13.45 -15.14
C GLY A 296 -20.72 13.53 -16.53
N TYR A 297 -21.27 14.37 -17.41
CA TYR A 297 -20.75 14.59 -18.75
C TYR A 297 -19.32 15.17 -18.75
N LEU A 298 -19.06 16.22 -17.96
CA LEU A 298 -17.74 16.85 -17.86
C LEU A 298 -16.71 15.92 -17.21
N MET A 299 -17.11 15.07 -16.25
CA MET A 299 -16.25 14.00 -15.72
C MET A 299 -15.85 13.00 -16.80
N GLN A 300 -16.79 12.60 -17.65
CA GLN A 300 -16.52 11.71 -18.78
C GLN A 300 -15.55 12.35 -19.79
N GLN A 301 -15.81 13.59 -20.22
CA GLN A 301 -14.94 14.31 -21.15
C GLN A 301 -13.53 14.53 -20.57
N GLY A 302 -13.43 14.86 -19.29
CA GLY A 302 -12.16 14.97 -18.57
C GLY A 302 -11.36 13.66 -18.58
N SER A 303 -12.03 12.52 -18.38
CA SER A 303 -11.41 11.19 -18.46
C SER A 303 -10.90 10.87 -19.86
N ILE A 304 -11.68 11.19 -20.91
CA ILE A 304 -11.29 11.02 -22.32
C ILE A 304 -10.07 11.87 -22.65
N LYS A 305 -10.09 13.16 -22.27
CA LYS A 305 -8.98 14.09 -22.51
C LYS A 305 -7.71 13.57 -21.83
N LYS A 306 -7.79 13.17 -20.55
CA LYS A 306 -6.65 12.62 -19.81
C LYS A 306 -6.04 11.37 -20.45
N LYS A 307 -6.86 10.46 -20.97
CA LYS A 307 -6.38 9.27 -21.72
C LYS A 307 -5.65 9.64 -23.00
N LYS A 308 -6.08 10.70 -23.70
CA LYS A 308 -5.42 11.20 -24.92
C LYS A 308 -4.09 11.89 -24.61
N THR A 309 -4.01 12.71 -23.56
CA THR A 309 -2.77 13.44 -23.19
C THR A 309 -1.72 12.54 -22.56
N HIS A 310 -2.15 11.51 -21.83
CA HIS A 310 -1.28 10.50 -21.23
C HIS A 310 -1.71 9.11 -21.70
N PRO A 311 -1.31 8.67 -22.90
CA PRO A 311 -1.43 7.27 -23.26
C PRO A 311 -0.69 6.48 -22.19
N SER A 312 -1.40 5.57 -21.52
CA SER A 312 -0.89 4.78 -20.41
C SER A 312 0.43 4.12 -20.78
N LYS A 313 1.55 4.65 -20.28
CA LYS A 313 2.77 3.85 -20.09
C LYS A 313 2.37 2.78 -19.09
N ARG A 314 2.08 1.56 -19.56
CA ARG A 314 2.16 0.37 -18.71
C ARG A 314 3.50 0.51 -18.00
N HIS A 315 3.49 0.75 -16.70
CA HIS A 315 4.71 0.72 -15.91
C HIS A 315 5.18 -0.72 -15.98
N THR A 316 6.10 -0.99 -16.90
CA THR A 316 6.89 -2.22 -16.90
C THR A 316 7.69 -2.18 -15.61
N TYR A 317 7.39 -3.12 -14.72
CA TYR A 317 8.21 -3.41 -13.56
C TYR A 317 9.68 -3.53 -13.99
N PRO A 318 10.65 -2.92 -13.29
CA PRO A 318 12.05 -3.20 -13.54
C PRO A 318 12.32 -4.63 -13.06
N THR A 319 12.17 -5.60 -13.97
CA THR A 319 12.87 -6.87 -13.86
C THR A 319 14.25 -6.65 -14.45
N HIS A 320 15.27 -6.51 -13.60
CA HIS A 320 16.65 -6.61 -14.06
C HIS A 320 16.89 -8.03 -14.59
N SER A 321 16.85 -8.18 -15.91
CA SER A 321 17.42 -9.32 -16.62
C SER A 321 18.94 -9.21 -16.57
N ARG A 322 19.60 -10.21 -15.98
CA ARG A 322 21.06 -10.42 -16.05
C ARG A 322 21.54 -10.34 -17.51
N THR A 323 22.34 -9.32 -17.84
CA THR A 323 23.38 -9.42 -18.87
C THR A 323 24.64 -9.89 -18.17
N GLY A 324 24.93 -11.17 -18.30
CA GLY A 324 26.16 -11.79 -17.83
C GLY A 324 26.40 -13.02 -18.70
N GLU A 325 27.30 -12.85 -19.66
CA GLU A 325 27.81 -13.91 -20.54
C GLU A 325 28.28 -15.10 -19.70
N VAL A 326 27.87 -16.31 -20.08
CA VAL A 326 28.52 -17.56 -19.65
C VAL A 326 28.67 -18.44 -20.90
N PRO A 327 29.82 -19.13 -21.08
CA PRO A 327 30.24 -19.65 -22.38
C PRO A 327 29.45 -20.87 -22.85
N GLN A 328 29.44 -21.04 -24.17
CA GLN A 328 28.98 -22.23 -24.86
C GLN A 328 29.66 -23.50 -24.32
N THR A 329 28.86 -24.47 -23.88
CA THR A 329 29.25 -25.88 -23.86
C THR A 329 28.16 -26.71 -24.52
N LEU A 330 28.59 -27.42 -25.57
CA LEU A 330 27.83 -28.37 -26.37
C LEU A 330 27.26 -29.51 -25.51
N CYS A 331 25.98 -29.83 -25.72
CA CYS A 331 25.42 -31.18 -25.79
C CYS A 331 23.96 -31.01 -26.24
N GLY A 332 23.50 -31.45 -27.40
CA GLY A 332 23.34 -32.84 -27.80
C GLY A 332 21.92 -32.94 -28.37
N ARG A 333 21.81 -33.18 -29.69
CA ARG A 333 20.57 -33.25 -30.46
C ARG A 333 19.64 -34.34 -29.91
N HIS A 334 18.35 -34.06 -29.82
CA HIS A 334 17.31 -34.99 -30.31
C HIS A 334 16.06 -34.22 -30.75
N SER A 335 15.72 -34.44 -32.01
CA SER A 335 14.55 -33.91 -32.72
C SER A 335 13.40 -34.89 -32.58
N LEU A 336 12.20 -34.42 -32.25
CA LEU A 336 10.96 -35.02 -32.71
C LEU A 336 9.94 -33.93 -33.09
N ARG A 337 9.36 -34.13 -34.28
CA ARG A 337 8.40 -33.28 -34.98
C ARG A 337 6.96 -33.53 -34.51
N GLY A 338 6.10 -32.55 -34.82
CA GLY A 338 4.64 -32.67 -34.97
C GLY A 338 3.92 -31.60 -34.15
N ALA A 339 2.88 -30.90 -34.59
CA ALA A 339 2.20 -30.64 -35.86
C ALA A 339 1.03 -29.68 -35.52
N SER A 340 0.67 -28.75 -36.42
CA SER A 340 -0.65 -28.06 -36.58
C SER A 340 -1.35 -27.46 -35.34
N GLY A 341 -1.83 -26.22 -35.28
CA GLY A 341 -2.54 -25.42 -36.30
C GLY A 341 -3.98 -25.18 -35.83
N ALA A 342 -4.31 -23.95 -35.40
CA ALA A 342 -5.68 -23.40 -35.28
C ALA A 342 -5.57 -21.90 -34.91
N SER A 343 -5.62 -21.00 -35.90
CA SER A 343 -6.81 -20.28 -36.36
C SER A 343 -7.46 -19.37 -35.32
N LEU A 344 -7.16 -18.08 -35.45
CA LEU A 344 -7.82 -16.94 -34.81
C LEU A 344 -9.31 -16.93 -35.15
N ARG A 345 -10.18 -16.80 -34.15
CA ARG A 345 -11.57 -16.38 -34.32
C ARG A 345 -11.80 -15.06 -33.59
N THR A 346 -12.16 -14.07 -34.39
CA THR A 346 -12.62 -12.73 -34.02
C THR A 346 -14.08 -12.85 -33.61
N GLU A 347 -14.41 -12.65 -32.32
CA GLU A 347 -15.80 -12.53 -31.89
C GLU A 347 -16.20 -11.05 -31.80
N HIS A 348 -17.13 -10.68 -32.69
CA HIS A 348 -17.90 -9.45 -32.65
C HIS A 348 -18.91 -9.52 -31.50
N ILE A 349 -18.80 -8.62 -30.53
CA ILE A 349 -19.82 -8.42 -29.50
C ILE A 349 -20.94 -7.55 -30.08
N LEU A 350 -22.06 -8.18 -30.40
CA LEU A 350 -23.35 -7.55 -30.71
C LEU A 350 -24.01 -7.10 -29.40
N ILE A 351 -24.32 -5.81 -29.32
CA ILE A 351 -25.13 -5.21 -28.25
C ILE A 351 -26.59 -5.60 -28.50
N GLN A 352 -27.12 -6.52 -27.70
CA GLN A 352 -28.57 -6.76 -27.62
C GLN A 352 -29.19 -5.93 -26.50
N SER A 353 -30.21 -5.17 -26.90
CA SER A 353 -31.12 -4.34 -26.12
C SER A 353 -31.91 -5.13 -25.08
N CYS A 354 -31.91 -4.65 -23.84
CA CYS A 354 -32.70 -5.19 -22.72
C CYS A 354 -34.12 -4.58 -22.71
N PRO A 355 -35.21 -5.39 -22.57
CA PRO A 355 -36.56 -4.89 -22.45
C PRO A 355 -36.92 -4.47 -21.01
N LYS A 356 -37.79 -3.46 -20.93
CA LYS A 356 -38.33 -2.81 -19.73
C LYS A 356 -39.26 -3.75 -18.94
N SER A 357 -39.05 -3.86 -17.64
CA SER A 357 -40.12 -3.99 -16.64
C SER A 357 -39.61 -3.70 -15.22
N LEU A 358 -40.11 -2.62 -14.62
CA LEU A 358 -39.97 -2.29 -13.20
C LEU A 358 -41.28 -2.66 -12.50
N PRO A 359 -41.26 -3.27 -11.30
CA PRO A 359 -42.45 -3.36 -10.46
C PRO A 359 -42.60 -2.11 -9.58
N HIS A 360 -43.86 -1.69 -9.45
CA HIS A 360 -44.34 -0.60 -8.60
C HIS A 360 -44.01 -0.81 -7.10
N TYR A 361 -43.60 0.27 -6.42
CA TYR A 361 -43.80 0.44 -4.99
C TYR A 361 -44.07 1.92 -4.67
N SER A 362 -45.17 2.17 -3.95
CA SER A 362 -45.70 3.49 -3.60
C SER A 362 -44.96 4.15 -2.42
N PRO A 363 -45.02 5.50 -2.27
CA PRO A 363 -44.18 6.25 -1.35
C PRO A 363 -44.84 6.49 0.02
N GLY A 364 -44.06 6.33 1.09
CA GLY A 364 -44.36 6.79 2.44
C GLY A 364 -43.59 8.08 2.76
N LEU A 365 -44.32 9.15 3.05
CA LEU A 365 -43.82 10.44 3.51
C LEU A 365 -43.13 10.35 4.89
N THR A 366 -42.04 11.10 5.07
CA THR A 366 -41.88 12.04 6.20
C THR A 366 -40.70 12.98 5.95
N ARG A 367 -40.99 14.29 5.94
CA ARG A 367 -40.02 15.39 6.07
C ARG A 367 -39.71 15.59 7.56
N ALA A 368 -38.50 16.02 7.91
CA ALA A 368 -38.23 17.28 8.64
C ALA A 368 -36.75 17.38 9.10
N TRP A 369 -36.12 18.50 8.70
CA TRP A 369 -34.88 19.17 9.14
C TRP A 369 -33.52 18.48 8.92
#